data_AF-A0AAD8S539-F1
#
_entry.id   AF-A0AAD8S539-F1
#
_cell.length_a   1.000
_cell.length_b   1.000
_cell.length_c   1.000
_cell.angle_alpha   90.00
_cell.angle_beta   90.00
_cell.angle_gamma   90.00
#
_symmetry.space_group_name_H-M   'P 1'
#
loop_
_entity.id
_entity.type
_entity.pdbx_description
1 polymer ?
#
loop_
_entity_poly.entity_id
_entity_poly.type
_entity_poly.pdbx_seq_one_letter_code
_entity_poly.pdbx_strand_id
1 'polypeptide(L)'
;MGIILLLLLSSIPPFQAAAADVFCGNVKVVAATLVNKTSSSPTHFATVTFGDAPDVVYALALCRGDILDDSTCADAVTNTFRKVQNLTPPEMECLKGFSAYYADCIFIYNAINLLAASPNTVGSYEDGGRPFQRWNVKNVTGDIPLITGLIHDLRVETAEKAANATPKRFATGVLDSGTSFPKIYSLSQCTPDLSAGDCLACLRRLLGMINSTMALRMGGQMAVVRCYFRFDASKFYEGEPMITLGAPSPAPAPAEHKSKSSTNK
;
A
#
# COMPACT_ATOMS: atom_id res chain seq x y z
N MET A 1 -52.36 -61.84 -11.46
CA MET A 1 -52.95 -60.66 -10.76
C MET A 1 -52.10 -60.45 -9.52
N GLY A 2 -51.16 -59.53 -9.39
CA GLY A 2 -50.94 -58.20 -9.96
C GLY A 2 -50.40 -57.38 -8.77
N ILE A 3 -49.08 -57.41 -8.56
CA ILE A 3 -48.42 -56.78 -7.40
C ILE A 3 -48.48 -55.25 -7.61
N ILE A 4 -49.25 -54.55 -6.78
CA ILE A 4 -49.33 -53.09 -6.77
C ILE A 4 -48.08 -52.56 -6.07
N LEU A 5 -47.15 -52.05 -6.86
CA LEU A 5 -45.95 -51.36 -6.40
C LEU A 5 -46.35 -49.93 -5.97
N LEU A 6 -46.48 -49.69 -4.66
CA LEU A 6 -46.66 -48.35 -4.11
C LEU A 6 -45.36 -47.54 -4.27
N LEU A 7 -45.33 -46.65 -5.26
CA LEU A 7 -44.29 -45.64 -5.41
C LEU A 7 -44.44 -44.59 -4.30
N LEU A 8 -43.54 -44.64 -3.31
CA LEU A 8 -43.34 -43.54 -2.37
C LEU A 8 -42.75 -42.36 -3.14
N LEU A 9 -43.58 -41.39 -3.49
CA LEU A 9 -43.14 -40.07 -3.94
C LEU A 9 -42.47 -39.38 -2.75
N SER A 10 -41.14 -39.48 -2.66
CA SER A 10 -40.35 -38.62 -1.79
C SER A 10 -40.52 -37.18 -2.29
N SER A 11 -41.25 -36.38 -1.51
CA SER A 11 -41.34 -34.94 -1.70
C SER A 11 -39.94 -34.34 -1.63
N ILE A 12 -39.39 -33.97 -2.79
CA ILE A 12 -38.20 -33.13 -2.87
C ILE A 12 -38.59 -31.81 -2.19
N PRO A 13 -37.90 -31.38 -1.11
CA PRO A 13 -38.19 -30.08 -0.51
C PRO A 13 -37.98 -29.00 -1.58
N PRO A 14 -38.83 -27.96 -1.63
CA PRO A 14 -38.61 -26.88 -2.57
C PRO A 14 -37.19 -26.34 -2.37
N PHE A 15 -36.46 -26.13 -3.47
CA PHE A 15 -35.18 -25.42 -3.44
C PHE A 15 -35.43 -24.08 -2.75
N GLN A 16 -35.08 -24.00 -1.47
CA GLN A 16 -35.08 -22.75 -0.74
C GLN A 16 -33.99 -21.91 -1.41
N ALA A 17 -34.36 -20.85 -2.12
CA ALA A 17 -33.39 -19.87 -2.59
C ALA A 17 -32.53 -19.48 -1.38
N ALA A 18 -31.20 -19.63 -1.50
CA ALA A 18 -30.29 -19.18 -0.46
C ALA A 18 -30.64 -17.72 -0.13
N ALA A 19 -30.82 -17.41 1.16
CA ALA A 19 -31.05 -16.04 1.58
C ALA A 19 -29.93 -15.17 1.00
N ALA A 20 -30.27 -14.01 0.42
CA ALA A 20 -29.27 -13.10 -0.10
C ALA A 20 -28.27 -12.76 1.01
N ASP A 21 -26.98 -12.95 0.76
CA ASP A 21 -25.92 -12.61 1.70
C ASP A 21 -25.93 -11.09 1.92
N VAL A 22 -26.49 -10.65 3.06
CA VAL A 22 -26.66 -9.24 3.44
C VAL A 22 -25.29 -8.56 3.50
N PHE A 23 -24.28 -9.25 4.01
CA PHE A 23 -22.90 -8.75 4.05
C PHE A 23 -22.35 -8.54 2.64
N CYS A 24 -22.57 -9.47 1.70
CA CYS A 24 -22.22 -9.26 0.29
C CYS A 24 -22.90 -8.02 -0.31
N GLY A 25 -24.17 -7.79 0.03
CA GLY A 25 -24.90 -6.59 -0.35
C GLY A 25 -24.20 -5.32 0.18
N ASN A 26 -23.85 -5.33 1.46
CA ASN A 26 -23.16 -4.22 2.11
C ASN A 26 -21.77 -3.96 1.50
N VAL A 27 -20.99 -5.00 1.19
CA VAL A 27 -19.68 -4.86 0.52
C VAL A 27 -19.81 -4.14 -0.83
N LYS A 28 -20.84 -4.46 -1.63
CA LYS A 28 -21.08 -3.78 -2.93
C LYS A 28 -21.39 -2.30 -2.75
N VAL A 29 -22.22 -1.96 -1.75
CA VAL A 29 -22.54 -0.56 -1.43
C VAL A 29 -21.30 0.19 -0.94
N VAL A 30 -20.51 -0.43 -0.06
CA VAL A 30 -19.24 0.14 0.43
C VAL A 30 -18.30 0.42 -0.71
N ALA A 31 -18.11 -0.52 -1.63
CA ALA A 31 -17.19 -0.34 -2.76
C ALA A 31 -17.59 0.85 -3.64
N ALA A 32 -18.86 0.96 -4.02
CA ALA A 32 -19.35 2.08 -4.82
C ALA A 32 -19.21 3.42 -4.09
N THR A 33 -19.53 3.44 -2.80
CA THR A 33 -19.43 4.65 -1.96
C THR A 33 -17.98 5.08 -1.78
N LEU A 34 -17.09 4.12 -1.54
CA LEU A 34 -15.69 4.36 -1.24
C LEU A 34 -14.93 4.89 -2.46
N VAL A 35 -15.23 4.41 -3.67
CA VAL A 35 -14.68 4.98 -4.92
C VAL A 35 -14.93 6.48 -4.98
N ASN A 36 -16.20 6.90 -4.86
CA ASN A 36 -16.59 8.31 -4.95
C ASN A 36 -15.99 9.16 -3.83
N LYS A 37 -15.99 8.67 -2.59
CA LYS A 37 -15.41 9.41 -1.46
C LYS A 37 -13.90 9.54 -1.56
N THR A 38 -13.22 8.51 -2.07
CA THR A 38 -11.76 8.53 -2.19
C THR A 38 -11.34 9.48 -3.29
N SER A 39 -11.96 9.41 -4.48
CA SER A 39 -11.58 10.29 -5.59
C SER A 39 -11.89 11.77 -5.35
N SER A 40 -12.98 12.09 -4.64
CA SER A 40 -13.34 13.47 -4.30
C SER A 40 -12.61 14.04 -3.07
N SER A 41 -11.85 13.20 -2.34
CA SER A 41 -11.11 13.62 -1.16
C SER A 41 -9.84 14.37 -1.57
N PRO A 42 -9.53 15.55 -0.98
CA PRO A 42 -8.29 16.28 -1.28
C PRO A 42 -7.00 15.50 -1.02
N THR A 43 -7.05 14.45 -0.20
CA THR A 43 -5.92 13.57 0.11
C THR A 43 -6.05 12.19 -0.54
N HIS A 44 -7.05 11.99 -1.42
CA HIS A 44 -7.41 10.71 -2.01
C HIS A 44 -7.53 9.57 -1.00
N PHE A 45 -8.10 9.90 0.16
CA PHE A 45 -8.32 8.98 1.27
C PHE A 45 -9.76 9.08 1.74
N ALA A 46 -10.38 7.93 1.98
CA ALA A 46 -11.67 7.87 2.62
C ALA A 46 -11.85 6.60 3.45
N THR A 47 -12.78 6.68 4.39
CA THR A 47 -13.30 5.55 5.14
C THR A 47 -14.81 5.45 4.96
N VAL A 48 -15.35 4.24 5.05
CA VAL A 48 -16.78 3.96 4.97
C VAL A 48 -17.13 2.89 5.99
N THR A 49 -18.23 3.10 6.71
CA THR A 49 -18.91 2.07 7.49
C THR A 49 -20.34 1.95 6.98
N PHE A 50 -20.82 0.74 6.73
CA PHE A 50 -22.16 0.52 6.19
C PHE A 50 -22.76 -0.79 6.70
N GLY A 51 -24.07 -0.80 6.93
CA GLY A 51 -24.81 -1.93 7.50
C GLY A 51 -24.78 -1.96 9.02
N ASP A 52 -25.54 -2.89 9.58
CA ASP A 52 -25.67 -3.13 11.02
C ASP A 52 -25.13 -4.52 11.39
N ALA A 53 -24.78 -4.72 12.66
CA ALA A 53 -24.36 -6.04 13.14
C ALA A 53 -25.47 -7.09 12.90
N PRO A 54 -25.14 -8.30 12.42
CA PRO A 54 -23.79 -8.86 12.24
C PRO A 54 -23.12 -8.58 10.88
N ASP A 55 -23.79 -7.86 9.97
CA ASP A 55 -23.38 -7.68 8.57
C ASP A 55 -22.72 -6.32 8.27
N VAL A 56 -22.29 -5.60 9.30
CA VAL A 56 -21.58 -4.32 9.18
C VAL A 56 -20.24 -4.50 8.46
N VAL A 57 -19.90 -3.55 7.59
CA VAL A 57 -18.64 -3.51 6.84
C VAL A 57 -17.89 -2.24 7.20
N TYR A 58 -16.62 -2.37 7.59
CA TYR A 58 -15.67 -1.27 7.79
C TYR A 58 -14.65 -1.27 6.67
N ALA A 59 -14.43 -0.13 6.03
CA ALA A 59 -13.52 -0.04 4.89
C ALA A 59 -12.74 1.27 4.83
N LEU A 60 -11.59 1.20 4.17
CA LEU A 60 -10.80 2.36 3.77
C LEU A 60 -10.19 2.16 2.39
N ALA A 61 -9.93 3.28 1.72
CA ALA A 61 -9.11 3.31 0.52
C ALA A 61 -8.21 4.54 0.53
N LEU A 62 -7.02 4.38 -0.04
CA LEU A 62 -5.99 5.41 -0.18
C LEU A 62 -5.28 5.25 -1.51
N CYS A 63 -5.34 6.25 -2.38
CA CYS A 63 -4.50 6.27 -3.59
C CYS A 63 -3.06 6.65 -3.24
N ARG A 64 -2.12 6.20 -4.06
CA ARG A 64 -0.70 6.56 -3.92
C ARG A 64 -0.55 8.07 -4.01
N GLY A 65 0.26 8.69 -3.15
CA GLY A 65 0.24 10.15 -2.95
C GLY A 65 0.66 11.00 -4.16
N ASP A 66 1.36 10.39 -5.12
CA ASP A 66 1.75 10.93 -6.43
C ASP A 66 0.67 10.82 -7.50
N ILE A 67 -0.45 10.14 -7.24
CA ILE A 67 -1.65 10.21 -8.09
C ILE A 67 -2.36 11.53 -7.77
N LEU A 68 -2.44 12.41 -8.76
CA LEU A 68 -3.03 13.75 -8.61
C LEU A 68 -4.40 13.88 -9.27
N ASP A 69 -4.70 13.00 -10.22
CA ASP A 69 -5.94 13.01 -10.97
C ASP A 69 -7.01 12.15 -10.28
N ASP A 70 -8.17 12.76 -10.01
CA ASP A 70 -9.27 12.12 -9.27
C ASP A 70 -9.82 10.90 -10.02
N SER A 71 -9.84 10.95 -11.36
CA SER A 71 -10.34 9.84 -12.18
C SER A 71 -9.41 8.63 -12.14
N THR A 72 -8.09 8.87 -12.15
CA THR A 72 -7.04 7.85 -12.00
C THR A 72 -7.15 7.20 -10.62
N CYS A 73 -7.41 7.97 -9.57
CA CYS A 73 -7.65 7.43 -8.24
C CYS A 73 -8.94 6.59 -8.18
N ALA A 74 -10.05 7.07 -8.76
CA ALA A 74 -11.29 6.31 -8.84
C ALA A 74 -11.10 4.97 -9.57
N ASP A 75 -10.37 4.97 -10.69
CA ASP A 75 -10.07 3.78 -11.47
C ASP A 75 -9.21 2.79 -10.68
N ALA A 76 -8.19 3.26 -9.94
CA ALA A 76 -7.36 2.40 -9.11
C ALA A 76 -8.19 1.65 -8.05
N VAL A 77 -9.08 2.35 -7.34
CA VAL A 77 -9.96 1.75 -6.33
C VAL A 77 -10.97 0.79 -6.97
N THR A 78 -11.60 1.20 -8.08
CA THR A 78 -12.58 0.39 -8.83
C THR A 78 -11.97 -0.91 -9.36
N ASN A 79 -10.80 -0.81 -9.98
CA ASN A 79 -10.10 -1.97 -10.54
C ASN A 79 -9.64 -2.94 -9.45
N THR A 80 -9.21 -2.40 -8.30
CA THR A 80 -8.87 -3.21 -7.12
C THR A 80 -10.09 -3.99 -6.62
N PHE A 81 -11.24 -3.34 -6.48
CA PHE A 81 -12.48 -4.00 -6.07
C PHE A 81 -12.93 -5.09 -7.06
N ARG A 82 -12.86 -4.82 -8.37
CA ARG A 82 -13.22 -5.81 -9.41
C ARG A 82 -12.36 -7.08 -9.32
N LYS A 83 -11.07 -6.93 -9.00
CA LYS A 83 -10.19 -8.08 -8.76
C LYS A 83 -10.67 -8.92 -7.58
N VAL A 84 -11.12 -8.29 -6.49
CA VAL A 84 -11.68 -9.00 -5.32
C VAL A 84 -12.91 -9.80 -5.72
N GLN A 85 -13.85 -9.18 -6.45
CA GLN A 85 -15.07 -9.86 -6.87
C GLN A 85 -14.79 -11.07 -7.77
N ASN A 86 -13.78 -10.98 -8.63
CA ASN A 86 -13.40 -12.11 -9.49
C ASN A 86 -12.71 -13.25 -8.74
N LEU A 87 -12.23 -13.02 -7.50
CA LEU A 87 -11.66 -14.06 -6.64
C LEU A 87 -12.71 -14.82 -5.84
N THR A 88 -13.94 -14.29 -5.72
CA THR A 88 -15.04 -14.93 -4.98
C THR A 88 -15.98 -15.59 -5.98
N PRO A 89 -16.02 -16.93 -6.07
CA PRO A 89 -17.01 -17.62 -6.91
C PRO A 89 -18.44 -17.19 -6.56
N PRO A 90 -19.37 -17.13 -7.52
CA PRO A 90 -20.77 -16.71 -7.25
C PRO A 90 -21.48 -17.56 -6.20
N GLU A 91 -21.00 -18.79 -5.99
CA GLU A 91 -21.52 -19.80 -5.07
C GLU A 91 -20.89 -19.72 -3.66
N MET A 92 -19.87 -18.87 -3.48
CA MET A 92 -19.16 -18.71 -2.21
C MET A 92 -19.70 -17.49 -1.45
N GLU A 93 -19.85 -17.62 -0.12
CA GLU A 93 -20.10 -16.48 0.77
C GLU A 93 -19.03 -15.38 0.55
N CYS A 94 -19.41 -14.10 0.67
CA CYS A 94 -18.40 -13.05 0.56
C CYS A 94 -17.32 -13.22 1.62
N LEU A 95 -16.07 -12.98 1.22
CA LEU A 95 -14.96 -12.87 2.16
C LEU A 95 -15.32 -11.85 3.23
N LYS A 96 -15.22 -12.21 4.51
CA LYS A 96 -15.55 -11.30 5.63
C LYS A 96 -14.50 -10.21 5.84
N GLY A 97 -13.44 -10.21 5.04
CA GLY A 97 -12.50 -9.14 4.88
C GLY A 97 -11.64 -9.33 3.64
N PHE A 98 -10.91 -8.27 3.30
CA PHE A 98 -9.95 -8.29 2.23
C PHE A 98 -8.97 -7.14 2.40
N SER A 99 -7.72 -7.34 1.98
CA SER A 99 -6.73 -6.26 1.92
C SER A 99 -5.93 -6.35 0.63
N ALA A 100 -5.96 -5.27 -0.14
CA ALA A 100 -5.15 -5.09 -1.33
C ALA A 100 -4.18 -3.93 -1.15
N TYR A 101 -2.90 -4.23 -1.37
CA TYR A 101 -1.81 -3.27 -1.44
C TYR A 101 -1.22 -3.32 -2.85
N TYR A 102 -1.91 -2.68 -3.80
CA TYR A 102 -1.48 -2.60 -5.18
C TYR A 102 -0.60 -1.36 -5.41
N ALA A 103 0.01 -1.27 -6.59
CA ALA A 103 0.91 -0.16 -6.91
C ALA A 103 0.21 1.19 -6.72
N ASP A 104 -1.06 1.31 -7.12
CA ASP A 104 -1.71 2.62 -7.28
C ASP A 104 -2.68 2.96 -6.15
N CYS A 105 -3.13 1.98 -5.37
CA CYS A 105 -3.96 2.23 -4.19
C CYS A 105 -3.90 1.09 -3.15
N ILE A 106 -4.25 1.45 -1.92
CA ILE A 106 -4.59 0.56 -0.82
C ILE A 106 -6.13 0.49 -0.75
N PHE A 107 -6.68 -0.71 -0.65
CA PHE A 107 -8.11 -0.94 -0.45
C PHE A 107 -8.30 -2.05 0.57
N ILE A 108 -9.08 -1.79 1.62
CA ILE A 108 -9.31 -2.73 2.70
C ILE A 108 -10.78 -2.66 3.09
N TYR A 109 -11.41 -3.82 3.27
CA TYR A 109 -12.67 -3.92 4.02
C TYR A 109 -12.62 -5.10 4.99
N ASN A 110 -13.44 -5.04 6.05
CA ASN A 110 -13.56 -6.12 7.02
C ASN A 110 -14.87 -6.03 7.80
N ALA A 111 -15.38 -7.16 8.29
CA ALA A 111 -16.48 -7.25 9.24
C ALA A 111 -16.07 -6.77 10.65
N ILE A 112 -14.77 -6.85 10.98
CA ILE A 112 -14.19 -6.35 12.22
C ILE A 112 -13.82 -4.87 12.04
N ASN A 113 -14.02 -4.07 13.08
CA ASN A 113 -13.74 -2.64 13.06
C ASN A 113 -12.22 -2.35 13.03
N LEU A 114 -11.63 -2.42 11.83
CA LEU A 114 -10.24 -2.07 11.55
C LEU A 114 -9.95 -0.57 11.70
N LEU A 115 -10.99 0.27 11.66
CA LEU A 115 -10.85 1.73 11.74
C LEU A 115 -10.57 2.20 13.17
N ALA A 116 -11.08 1.46 14.16
CA ALA A 116 -10.83 1.70 15.59
C ALA A 116 -9.51 1.08 16.10
N ALA A 117 -8.86 0.24 15.30
CA ALA A 117 -7.59 -0.37 15.70
C ALA A 117 -6.49 0.69 15.84
N SER A 118 -5.58 0.49 16.80
CA SER A 118 -4.39 1.33 16.93
C SER A 118 -3.65 1.40 15.59
N PRO A 119 -3.10 2.56 15.21
CA PRO A 119 -2.21 2.67 14.05
C PRO A 119 -1.03 1.68 14.13
N ASN A 120 -0.68 1.29 15.36
CA ASN A 120 0.34 0.33 15.71
C ASN A 120 -0.21 -1.07 15.95
N THR A 121 -1.32 -1.48 15.34
CA THR A 121 -1.75 -2.88 15.32
C THR A 121 -1.17 -3.56 14.08
N VAL A 122 -0.53 -4.73 14.24
CA VAL A 122 -0.11 -5.52 13.08
C VAL A 122 -1.31 -6.31 12.57
N GLY A 123 -1.53 -6.24 11.26
CA GLY A 123 -2.45 -7.11 10.54
C GLY A 123 -3.74 -6.46 10.08
N SER A 124 -4.13 -6.83 8.86
CA SER A 124 -5.53 -7.09 8.53
C SER A 124 -5.95 -8.35 9.29
N TYR A 125 -7.09 -8.30 9.98
CA TYR A 125 -7.55 -9.33 10.93
C TYR A 125 -7.68 -10.77 10.39
N GLU A 126 -7.41 -11.00 9.11
CA GLU A 126 -7.51 -12.30 8.45
C GLU A 126 -6.22 -13.14 8.49
N ASP A 127 -5.02 -12.55 8.65
CA ASP A 127 -3.73 -13.27 8.61
C ASP A 127 -2.97 -13.21 9.95
N GLY A 128 -3.68 -13.46 11.05
CA GLY A 128 -3.08 -13.65 12.38
C GLY A 128 -2.18 -12.49 12.84
N GLY A 129 -2.46 -11.26 12.39
CA GLY A 129 -1.67 -10.11 12.75
C GLY A 129 -0.34 -9.97 12.01
N ARG A 130 -0.18 -10.50 10.78
CA ARG A 130 1.06 -10.32 10.00
C ARG A 130 0.95 -9.13 9.04
N PRO A 131 2.04 -8.38 8.81
CA PRO A 131 2.04 -7.37 7.77
C PRO A 131 1.99 -8.05 6.39
N PHE A 132 1.30 -7.43 5.44
CA PHE A 132 1.48 -7.80 4.05
C PHE A 132 2.94 -7.55 3.66
N GLN A 133 3.55 -8.47 2.93
CA GLN A 133 4.93 -8.30 2.45
C GLN A 133 5.14 -8.91 1.07
N ARG A 134 6.01 -8.27 0.28
CA ARG A 134 6.50 -8.81 -1.00
C ARG A 134 7.95 -8.40 -1.17
N TRP A 135 8.79 -9.33 -1.55
CA TRP A 135 10.23 -9.12 -1.67
C TRP A 135 10.71 -9.44 -3.09
N ASN A 136 11.67 -8.66 -3.58
CA ASN A 136 12.37 -8.98 -4.80
C ASN A 136 13.13 -10.30 -4.61
N VAL A 137 13.07 -11.19 -5.61
CA VAL A 137 13.78 -12.47 -5.57
C VAL A 137 15.29 -12.30 -5.70
N LYS A 138 15.75 -11.18 -6.27
CA LYS A 138 17.15 -10.84 -6.45
C LYS A 138 17.70 -10.16 -5.20
N ASN A 139 18.95 -10.48 -4.89
CA ASN A 139 19.71 -9.83 -3.83
C ASN A 139 20.53 -8.67 -4.39
N VAL A 140 20.93 -7.78 -3.49
CA VAL A 140 21.95 -6.76 -3.77
C VAL A 140 23.30 -7.43 -4.11
N THR A 141 24.12 -6.75 -4.89
CA THR A 141 25.44 -7.21 -5.35
C THR A 141 26.46 -6.07 -5.19
N GLY A 142 27.77 -6.39 -5.24
CA GLY A 142 28.83 -5.41 -5.02
C GLY A 142 29.23 -5.29 -3.55
N ASP A 143 29.45 -4.07 -3.06
CA ASP A 143 29.71 -3.81 -1.65
C ASP A 143 28.43 -3.95 -0.81
N ILE A 144 28.13 -5.18 -0.42
CA ILE A 144 26.87 -5.54 0.26
C ILE A 144 26.67 -4.72 1.57
N PRO A 145 27.65 -4.62 2.49
CA PRO A 145 27.49 -3.80 3.69
C PRO A 145 27.16 -2.33 3.38
N LEU A 146 27.88 -1.70 2.45
CA LEU A 146 27.63 -0.33 2.05
C LEU A 146 26.23 -0.15 1.46
N ILE A 147 25.86 -1.00 0.49
CA ILE A 147 24.59 -0.87 -0.24
C ILE A 147 23.39 -1.12 0.67
N THR A 148 23.44 -2.16 1.51
CA THR A 148 22.35 -2.44 2.45
C THR A 148 22.19 -1.35 3.50
N GLY A 149 23.29 -0.74 3.95
CA GLY A 149 23.28 0.46 4.80
C GLY A 149 22.62 1.65 4.11
N LEU A 150 23.03 1.98 2.89
CA LEU A 150 22.43 3.10 2.14
C LEU A 150 20.93 2.89 1.85
N ILE A 151 20.50 1.66 1.57
CA ILE A 151 19.08 1.34 1.40
C ILE A 151 18.32 1.44 2.72
N HIS A 152 18.94 1.09 3.86
CA HIS A 152 18.37 1.35 5.18
C HIS A 152 18.15 2.85 5.39
N ASP A 153 19.17 3.67 5.18
CA ASP A 153 19.09 5.11 5.40
C ASP A 153 18.05 5.77 4.49
N LEU A 154 18.00 5.36 3.22
CA LEU A 154 16.97 5.82 2.27
C LEU A 154 15.55 5.58 2.81
N ARG A 155 15.28 4.38 3.32
CA ARG A 155 13.95 4.05 3.83
C ARG A 155 13.60 4.83 5.10
N VAL A 156 14.58 5.02 6.00
CA VAL A 156 14.39 5.81 7.23
C VAL A 156 14.09 7.27 6.88
N GLU A 157 14.89 7.89 6.01
CA GLU A 157 14.65 9.28 5.59
C GLU A 157 13.32 9.44 4.86
N THR A 158 12.99 8.50 3.97
CA THR A 158 11.71 8.51 3.25
C THR A 158 10.53 8.39 4.23
N ALA A 159 10.64 7.56 5.26
CA ALA A 159 9.62 7.42 6.29
C ALA A 159 9.46 8.68 7.14
N GLU A 160 10.56 9.32 7.54
CA GLU A 160 10.54 10.58 8.30
C GLU A 160 9.94 11.72 7.49
N LYS A 161 10.29 11.82 6.20
CA LYS A 161 9.70 12.81 5.30
C LYS A 161 8.20 12.56 5.13
N ALA A 162 7.79 11.32 4.88
CA ALA A 162 6.38 10.96 4.70
C ALA A 162 5.56 11.31 5.94
N ALA A 163 6.08 10.98 7.13
CA ALA A 163 5.41 11.28 8.38
C ALA A 163 5.19 12.78 8.61
N ASN A 164 6.07 13.64 8.11
CA ASN A 164 5.95 15.10 8.26
C ASN A 164 5.27 15.80 7.07
N ALA A 165 5.08 15.11 5.95
CA ALA A 165 4.49 15.66 4.73
C ALA A 165 2.95 15.74 4.83
N THR A 166 2.43 16.84 5.38
CA THR A 166 0.98 17.10 5.42
C THR A 166 0.48 17.73 4.11
N PRO A 167 -0.79 17.48 3.71
CA PRO A 167 -1.79 16.63 4.38
C PRO A 167 -1.71 15.15 3.98
N LYS A 168 -0.95 14.78 2.94
CA LYS A 168 -1.00 13.44 2.33
C LYS A 168 -0.26 12.32 3.08
N ARG A 169 0.63 12.66 4.02
CA ARG A 169 1.53 11.73 4.74
C ARG A 169 2.32 10.81 3.79
N PHE A 170 2.88 11.39 2.74
CA PHE A 170 3.50 10.69 1.62
C PHE A 170 4.87 11.26 1.31
N ALA A 171 5.85 10.40 1.02
CA ALA A 171 7.12 10.82 0.45
C ALA A 171 7.76 9.76 -0.45
N THR A 172 8.61 10.24 -1.35
CA THR A 172 9.45 9.44 -2.23
C THR A 172 10.91 9.80 -2.05
N GLY A 173 11.79 8.85 -2.31
CA GLY A 173 13.22 9.03 -2.24
C GLY A 173 13.95 8.23 -3.31
N VAL A 174 15.15 8.69 -3.67
CA VAL A 174 16.06 7.92 -4.52
C VAL A 174 17.44 7.85 -3.86
N LEU A 175 18.03 6.67 -3.91
CA LEU A 175 19.45 6.45 -3.66
C LEU A 175 20.15 6.31 -5.01
N ASP A 176 21.10 7.20 -5.26
CA ASP A 176 22.05 7.10 -6.35
C ASP A 176 23.45 6.98 -5.75
N SER A 177 23.94 5.75 -5.57
CA SER A 177 25.21 5.50 -4.87
C SER A 177 26.45 6.01 -5.62
N GLY A 178 26.31 6.46 -6.87
CA GLY A 178 27.44 6.80 -7.74
C GLY A 178 28.33 5.60 -8.10
N THR A 179 27.91 4.38 -7.74
CA THR A 179 28.60 3.13 -8.07
C THR A 179 27.96 2.45 -9.29
N SER A 180 28.43 1.26 -9.66
CA SER A 180 27.77 0.41 -10.66
C SER A 180 26.44 -0.21 -10.16
N PHE A 181 26.12 -0.06 -8.87
CA PHE A 181 24.85 -0.53 -8.33
C PHE A 181 23.69 0.35 -8.80
N PRO A 182 22.56 -0.24 -9.26
CA PRO A 182 21.43 0.53 -9.76
C PRO A 182 20.86 1.47 -8.70
N LYS A 183 20.23 2.56 -9.16
CA LYS A 183 19.48 3.45 -8.28
C LYS A 183 18.39 2.67 -7.56
N ILE A 184 18.15 2.99 -6.30
CA ILE A 184 17.05 2.44 -5.51
C ILE A 184 16.05 3.54 -5.25
N TYR A 185 14.81 3.29 -5.61
CA TYR A 185 13.68 4.17 -5.39
C TYR A 185 12.94 3.72 -4.13
N SER A 186 12.48 4.65 -3.31
CA SER A 186 11.72 4.39 -2.10
C SER A 186 10.48 5.26 -2.03
N LEU A 187 9.45 4.74 -1.37
CA LEU A 187 8.20 5.41 -1.10
C LEU A 187 7.71 4.98 0.28
N SER A 188 7.22 5.94 1.06
CA SER A 188 6.52 5.68 2.32
C SER A 188 5.22 6.48 2.35
N GLN A 189 4.16 5.87 2.87
CA GLN A 189 2.86 6.50 2.96
C GLN A 189 2.10 6.03 4.20
N CYS A 190 1.39 6.95 4.84
CA CYS A 190 0.40 6.66 5.87
C CYS A 190 -0.98 7.12 5.44
N THR A 191 -2.02 6.63 6.12
CA THR A 191 -3.35 7.22 5.98
C THR A 191 -3.34 8.66 6.52
N PRO A 192 -3.91 9.64 5.78
CA PRO A 192 -3.92 11.05 6.15
C PRO A 192 -4.54 11.39 7.53
N ASP A 193 -5.37 10.50 8.08
CA ASP A 193 -5.97 10.65 9.41
C ASP A 193 -5.00 10.41 10.57
N LEU A 194 -3.77 9.95 10.31
CA LEU A 194 -2.75 9.82 11.34
C LEU A 194 -2.05 11.14 11.69
N SER A 195 -1.73 11.28 12.99
CA SER A 195 -0.76 12.26 13.45
C SER A 195 0.64 11.96 12.86
N ALA A 196 1.54 12.95 12.85
CA ALA A 196 2.90 12.75 12.40
C ALA A 196 3.63 11.67 13.24
N GLY A 197 3.39 11.67 14.55
CA GLY A 197 3.97 10.71 15.48
C GLY A 197 3.47 9.28 15.24
N ASP A 198 2.16 9.10 15.07
CA ASP A 198 1.58 7.78 14.81
C ASP A 198 2.00 7.23 13.44
N CYS A 199 2.05 8.10 12.42
CA CYS A 199 2.54 7.71 11.10
C CYS A 199 4.01 7.25 11.17
N LEU A 200 4.88 8.03 11.83
CA LEU A 200 6.29 7.68 11.98
C LEU A 200 6.47 6.40 12.80
N ALA A 201 5.72 6.22 13.88
CA ALA A 201 5.75 5.01 14.70
C ALA A 201 5.37 3.77 13.88
N CYS A 202 4.29 3.87 13.08
CA CYS A 202 3.86 2.79 12.20
C CYS A 202 4.93 2.43 11.15
N LEU A 203 5.48 3.42 10.45
CA LEU A 203 6.52 3.19 9.45
C LEU A 203 7.80 2.62 10.06
N ARG A 204 8.29 3.19 11.18
CA ARG A 204 9.48 2.67 11.90
C ARG A 204 9.29 1.25 12.36
N ARG A 205 8.07 0.88 12.77
CA ARG A 205 7.76 -0.49 13.14
C ARG A 205 7.91 -1.45 11.95
N LEU A 206 7.36 -1.10 10.79
CA LEU A 206 7.52 -1.92 9.57
C LEU A 206 9.00 -2.04 9.18
N LEU A 207 9.76 -0.94 9.25
CA LEU A 207 11.21 -0.97 9.01
C LEU A 207 11.96 -1.85 10.02
N GLY A 208 11.56 -1.85 11.29
CA GLY A 208 12.13 -2.69 12.33
C GLY A 208 11.84 -4.19 12.17
N MET A 209 10.87 -4.58 11.35
CA MET A 209 10.59 -6.00 11.04
C MET A 209 11.55 -6.58 9.97
N ILE A 210 12.40 -5.75 9.37
CA ILE A 210 13.32 -6.15 8.31
C ILE A 210 14.50 -6.88 8.93
N ASN A 211 14.51 -8.21 8.78
CA ASN A 211 15.63 -9.03 9.25
C ASN A 211 16.82 -9.03 8.29
N SER A 212 17.92 -9.67 8.69
CA SER A 212 19.16 -9.74 7.90
C SER A 212 18.97 -10.34 6.51
N THR A 213 18.08 -11.33 6.34
CA THR A 213 17.78 -11.92 5.02
C THR A 213 16.98 -10.97 4.13
N MET A 214 16.05 -10.21 4.70
CA MET A 214 15.25 -9.21 3.99
C MET A 214 16.10 -8.00 3.57
N ALA A 215 17.05 -7.60 4.42
CA ALA A 215 17.95 -6.49 4.14
C ALA A 215 18.82 -6.71 2.88
N LEU A 216 19.07 -7.97 2.52
CA LEU A 216 19.83 -8.33 1.31
C LEU A 216 19.01 -8.18 0.02
N ARG A 217 17.70 -7.96 0.09
CA ARG A 217 16.83 -7.91 -1.10
C ARG A 217 16.98 -6.59 -1.83
N MET A 218 17.02 -6.66 -3.16
CA MET A 218 17.12 -5.48 -4.04
C MET A 218 15.87 -4.58 -3.99
N GLY A 219 14.74 -5.14 -3.56
CA GLY A 219 13.48 -4.43 -3.43
C GLY A 219 12.56 -5.16 -2.46
N GLY A 220 11.60 -4.44 -1.92
CA GLY A 220 10.66 -4.98 -0.97
C GLY A 220 9.56 -3.99 -0.62
N GLN A 221 8.44 -4.52 -0.14
CA GLN A 221 7.37 -3.73 0.42
C GLN A 221 6.78 -4.43 1.63
N MET A 222 6.34 -3.64 2.60
CA MET A 222 5.49 -4.09 3.69
C MET A 222 4.34 -3.12 3.90
N ALA A 223 3.21 -3.65 4.37
CA ALA A 223 2.04 -2.86 4.65
C ALA A 223 1.26 -3.39 5.85
N VAL A 224 0.67 -2.45 6.58
CA VAL A 224 -0.46 -2.68 7.49
C VAL A 224 -1.57 -1.67 7.13
N VAL A 225 -2.70 -1.75 7.82
CA VAL A 225 -3.91 -0.96 7.53
C VAL A 225 -3.63 0.54 7.37
N ARG A 226 -2.71 1.09 8.19
CA ARG A 226 -2.50 2.54 8.28
C ARG A 226 -1.18 3.05 7.69
N CYS A 227 -0.23 2.18 7.35
CA CYS A 227 1.03 2.59 6.76
C CYS A 227 1.66 1.53 5.86
N TYR A 228 2.47 2.02 4.92
CA TYR A 228 3.07 1.24 3.85
C TYR A 228 4.44 1.82 3.48
N PHE A 229 5.39 0.94 3.17
CA PHE A 229 6.60 1.34 2.46
C PHE A 229 6.87 0.40 1.30
N ARG A 230 7.55 0.92 0.27
CA ARG A 230 8.15 0.15 -0.81
C ARG A 230 9.50 0.72 -1.19
N PHE A 231 10.41 -0.16 -1.61
CA PHE A 231 11.62 0.20 -2.31
C PHE A 231 11.91 -0.79 -3.42
N ASP A 232 12.52 -0.33 -4.51
CA ASP A 232 12.85 -1.18 -5.67
C ASP A 232 13.93 -0.50 -6.54
N ALA A 233 14.61 -1.29 -7.38
CA ALA A 233 15.58 -0.77 -8.35
C ALA A 233 14.92 -0.15 -9.59
N SER A 234 13.65 -0.48 -9.84
CA SER A 234 12.84 0.16 -10.88
C SER A 234 11.98 1.28 -10.28
N LYS A 235 11.95 2.46 -10.89
CA LYS A 235 11.06 3.56 -10.46
C LYS A 235 9.60 3.12 -10.58
N PHE A 236 8.80 3.39 -9.54
CA PHE A 236 7.40 2.93 -9.44
C PHE A 236 6.44 4.02 -8.97
N TYR A 237 6.89 5.27 -8.98
CA TYR A 237 6.10 6.46 -8.64
C TYR A 237 6.36 7.56 -9.67
N GLU A 238 5.44 8.50 -9.77
CA GLU A 238 5.49 9.64 -10.68
C GLU A 238 6.19 10.85 -10.05
N GLY A 239 6.72 11.72 -10.91
CA GLY A 239 7.40 12.96 -10.51
C GLY A 239 8.81 12.77 -9.97
N GLU A 240 9.41 13.86 -9.52
CA GLU A 240 10.77 13.88 -8.97
C GLU A 240 10.81 13.35 -7.52
N PRO A 241 11.91 12.69 -7.10
CA PRO A 241 12.07 12.24 -5.72
C PRO A 241 12.08 13.43 -4.74
N MET A 242 11.44 13.27 -3.59
CA MET A 242 11.45 14.29 -2.53
C MET A 242 12.74 14.26 -1.69
N ILE A 243 13.51 13.19 -1.79
CA ILE A 243 14.78 12.94 -1.10
C ILE A 243 15.76 12.31 -2.08
N THR A 244 17.02 12.74 -2.06
CA THR A 244 18.08 12.14 -2.86
C THR A 244 19.27 11.84 -1.95
N LEU A 245 19.67 10.57 -1.90
CA LEU A 245 20.88 10.11 -1.21
C LEU A 245 21.96 9.74 -2.22
N GLY A 246 23.22 10.05 -1.89
CA GLY A 246 24.39 9.63 -2.66
C GLY A 246 24.86 10.56 -3.79
N ALA A 247 24.30 11.77 -3.92
CA ALA A 247 24.90 12.77 -4.82
C ALA A 247 26.30 13.18 -4.33
N PRO A 248 27.34 13.22 -5.19
CA PRO A 248 28.52 14.01 -4.91
C PRO A 248 28.08 15.47 -4.78
N SER A 249 28.56 16.17 -3.75
CA SER A 249 28.51 17.63 -3.71
C SER A 249 28.95 18.17 -5.08
N PRO A 250 28.25 19.16 -5.68
CA PRO A 250 28.78 19.86 -6.84
C PRO A 250 30.21 20.30 -6.50
N ALA A 251 31.18 19.90 -7.31
CA ALA A 251 32.55 20.36 -7.15
C ALA A 251 32.54 21.90 -7.15
N PRO A 252 33.29 22.58 -6.26
CA PRO A 252 33.41 24.03 -6.32
C PRO A 252 33.85 24.42 -7.73
N ALA A 253 33.14 25.38 -8.33
CA ALA A 253 33.52 25.91 -9.65
C ALA A 253 35.01 26.28 -9.62
N PRO A 254 35.81 25.92 -10.66
CA PRO A 254 37.20 26.30 -10.72
C PRO A 254 37.31 27.81 -10.58
N ALA A 255 38.07 28.28 -9.58
CA ALA A 255 38.34 29.70 -9.43
C ALA A 255 38.97 30.22 -10.73
N GLU A 256 38.33 31.20 -11.37
CA GLU A 256 38.89 31.89 -12.52
C GLU A 256 40.24 32.50 -12.12
N HIS A 257 41.32 31.92 -12.63
CA HIS A 257 42.63 32.52 -12.56
C HIS A 257 42.61 33.76 -13.46
N LYS A 258 42.42 34.94 -12.85
CA LYS A 258 42.69 36.22 -13.52
C LYS A 258 44.18 36.27 -13.88
N SER A 259 44.49 35.97 -15.13
CA SER A 259 45.80 36.24 -15.72
C SER A 259 46.02 37.75 -15.71
N LYS A 260 46.98 38.22 -14.90
CA LYS A 260 47.44 39.61 -14.94
C LYS A 260 48.22 39.79 -16.24
N SER A 261 47.61 40.50 -17.19
CA SER A 261 48.32 41.02 -18.36
C SER A 261 49.29 42.12 -17.88
N SER A 262 50.58 41.83 -17.94
CA SER A 262 51.64 42.83 -17.77
C SER A 262 51.72 43.67 -19.05
N THR A 263 51.27 44.91 -18.98
CA THR A 263 51.50 45.90 -20.04
C THR A 263 52.85 46.56 -19.77
N ASN A 264 53.84 46.27 -20.62
CA ASN A 264 55.08 47.04 -20.69
C ASN A 264 54.80 48.39 -21.36
N LYS A 265 55.17 49.49 -20.70
CA LYS A 265 55.51 50.75 -21.34
C LYS A 265 56.67 51.39 -20.57
#